data_AF-A0A6A7M2U5-F1
#
_entry.id   AF-A0A6A7M2U5-F1
#
_cell.length_a   1.000
_cell.length_b   1.000
_cell.length_c   1.000
_cell.angle_alpha   90.00
_cell.angle_beta   90.00
_cell.angle_gamma   90.00
#
_symmetry.space_group_name_H-M   'P 1'
#
loop_
_entity.id
_entity.type
_entity.pdbx_description
1 polymer ?
#
loop_
_entity_poly.entity_id
_entity_poly.type
_entity_poly.pdbx_seq_one_letter_code
_entity_poly.pdbx_strand_id
1 'polypeptide(L)' 'MTSRSPTAALSPVELTALRHIADGRTTEVSADHLQILLAMGLAGLDQNGGAALATGGQRRLGGAPAEQAAR' A
#
# COMPACT_ATOMS: atom_id res chain seq x y z
N MET A 1 -3.62 -8.10 17.43
CA MET A 1 -3.42 -7.52 16.09
C MET A 1 -4.79 -7.24 15.51
N THR A 2 -5.18 -5.98 15.41
CA THR A 2 -6.51 -5.58 14.96
C THR A 2 -6.65 -5.89 13.47
N SER A 3 -7.41 -6.92 13.13
CA SER A 3 -7.64 -7.32 11.74
C SER A 3 -8.51 -6.24 11.08
N ARG A 4 -7.90 -5.32 10.35
CA ARG A 4 -8.63 -4.37 9.50
C ARG A 4 -9.09 -5.09 8.23
N SER A 5 -10.32 -4.81 7.82
CA SER A 5 -10.87 -5.38 6.60
C SER A 5 -10.03 -5.02 5.37
N PRO A 6 -9.72 -5.98 4.47
CA PRO A 6 -8.91 -5.74 3.26
C PRO A 6 -9.59 -4.78 2.27
N THR A 7 -10.89 -4.53 2.43
CA THR A 7 -11.70 -3.60 1.64
C THR A 7 -11.91 -2.24 2.29
N ALA A 8 -11.39 -2.01 3.51
CA ALA A 8 -11.54 -0.73 4.20
C ALA A 8 -10.86 0.41 3.42
N ALA A 9 -11.44 1.62 3.43
CA ALA A 9 -10.85 2.78 2.78
C ALA A 9 -9.43 3.06 3.33
N LEU A 10 -8.51 3.42 2.43
CA LEU A 10 -7.17 3.83 2.85
C LEU A 10 -7.21 5.30 3.26
N SER A 11 -6.56 5.59 4.38
CA SER A 11 -6.25 6.95 4.78
C SER A 11 -5.22 7.55 3.81
N PRO A 12 -5.13 8.88 3.66
CA PRO A 12 -4.17 9.51 2.75
C PRO A 12 -2.72 9.06 3.00
N VAL A 13 -2.35 8.88 4.26
CA VAL A 13 -1.00 8.43 4.66
C VAL A 13 -0.76 6.97 4.24
N GLU A 14 -1.76 6.09 4.37
CA GLU A 14 -1.66 4.69 3.97
C GLU A 14 -1.59 4.55 2.45
N LEU A 15 -2.29 5.42 1.72
CA LEU A 15 -2.21 5.49 0.26
C LEU A 15 -0.83 5.99 -0.20
N THR A 16 -0.26 6.99 0.47
CA THR A 16 1.12 7.44 0.23
C THR A 16 2.13 6.33 0.54
N ALA A 17 1.96 5.61 1.64
CA ALA A 17 2.81 4.47 1.97
C ALA A 17 2.73 3.36 0.90
N LEU A 18 1.53 3.04 0.44
CA LEU A 18 1.33 2.06 -0.64
C LEU A 18 2.00 2.50 -1.94
N ARG A 19 1.97 3.80 -2.24
CA ARG A 19 2.61 4.41 -3.41
C ARG A 19 4.14 4.45 -3.29
N HIS A 20 4.68 4.71 -2.09
CA HIS A 20 6.11 4.56 -1.81
C HIS A 20 6.58 3.12 -2.02
N ILE A 21 5.81 2.11 -1.59
CA ILE A 21 6.11 0.69 -1.89
C ILE A 21 6.07 0.43 -3.41
N ALA A 22 5.12 1.05 -4.13
CA ALA A 22 5.04 0.95 -5.59
C ALA A 22 6.29 1.49 -6.29
N ASP A 23 6.80 2.63 -5.81
CA ASP A 23 7.99 3.29 -6.33
C ASP A 23 9.30 2.63 -5.84
N GLY A 24 9.23 1.55 -5.04
CA GLY A 24 10.40 0.91 -4.44
C GLY A 24 11.03 1.69 -3.27
N ARG A 25 10.39 2.76 -2.81
CA ARG A 25 10.81 3.65 -1.73
C ARG A 25 10.34 3.14 -0.36
N THR A 26 10.56 1.86 -0.11
CA THR A 26 10.08 1.14 1.08
C THR A 26 10.69 1.66 2.39
N THR A 27 11.89 2.26 2.32
CA THR A 27 12.56 2.92 3.44
C THR A 27 11.84 4.18 3.93
N GLU A 28 10.99 4.78 3.11
CA GLU A 28 10.18 5.95 3.46
C GLU A 28 8.84 5.55 4.12
N VAL A 29 8.60 4.25 4.32
CA VAL A 29 7.35 3.74 4.90
C VAL A 29 7.60 3.31 6.34
N SER A 30 6.88 3.95 7.28
CA SER A 30 6.91 3.54 8.68
C SER A 30 6.47 2.09 8.85
N ALA A 31 7.11 1.36 9.77
CA ALA A 31 6.79 -0.05 10.04
C ALA A 31 5.31 -0.28 10.39
N ASP A 32 4.66 0.68 11.06
CA ASP A 32 3.22 0.61 11.39
C ASP A 32 2.34 0.58 10.12
N HIS A 33 2.59 1.51 9.19
CA HIS A 33 1.87 1.55 7.91
C HIS A 33 2.16 0.31 7.06
N LEU A 34 3.40 -0.18 7.07
CA LEU A 34 3.73 -1.42 6.37
C LEU A 34 2.94 -2.61 6.95
N GLN A 35 2.87 -2.74 8.27
CA GLN A 35 2.07 -3.79 8.90
C GLN A 35 0.58 -3.68 8.59
N ILE A 36 0.03 -2.46 8.52
CA ILE A 36 -1.37 -2.24 8.12
C ILE A 36 -1.59 -2.72 6.67
N LEU A 37 -0.70 -2.35 5.74
CA LEU A 37 -0.80 -2.75 4.34
C LEU A 37 -0.62 -4.25 4.13
N LEU A 38 0.27 -4.89 4.89
CA LEU A 38 0.44 -6.35 4.94
C LEU A 38 -0.81 -7.03 5.48
N ALA A 39 -1.37 -6.53 6.59
CA ALA A 39 -2.58 -7.08 7.21
C ALA A 39 -3.81 -6.97 6.30
N MET A 40 -3.86 -5.95 5.45
CA MET A 40 -4.91 -5.78 4.44
C MET A 40 -4.64 -6.54 3.13
N GLY A 41 -3.49 -7.22 2.99
CA GLY A 41 -3.11 -7.93 1.77
C GLY A 41 -2.83 -7.01 0.58
N LEU A 42 -2.45 -5.75 0.84
CA LEU A 42 -2.11 -4.76 -0.18
C LEU A 42 -0.61 -4.72 -0.48
N ALA A 43 0.21 -5.08 0.51
CA ALA A 43 1.64 -5.29 0.38
C ALA A 43 1.98 -6.74 0.76
N GLY A 44 3.16 -7.20 0.33
CA GLY A 44 3.77 -8.47 0.69
C GLY A 44 5.26 -8.27 0.98
N LEU A 45 5.93 -9.32 1.43
CA LEU A 45 7.39 -9.35 1.52
C LEU A 45 7.95 -10.01 0.27
N ASP A 46 8.98 -9.40 -0.30
CA ASP A 46 9.77 -9.95 -1.39
C ASP A 46 10.79 -10.98 -0.86
N GLN A 47 11.42 -11.73 -1.77
CA GLN A 47 12.49 -12.69 -1.48
C GLN A 47 13.68 -12.09 -0.70
N ASN A 48 13.87 -10.78 -0.76
CA ASN A 48 14.91 -10.06 -0.02
C ASN A 48 14.44 -9.55 1.37
N GLY A 49 13.21 -9.87 1.79
CA GLY A 49 12.59 -9.31 3.00
C GLY A 49 12.16 -7.84 2.84
N GLY A 50 12.27 -7.26 1.65
CA GLY A 50 11.77 -5.92 1.33
C GLY A 50 10.25 -5.93 1.13
N ALA A 51 9.60 -4.78 1.31
CA ALA A 51 8.18 -4.66 1.02
C ALA A 51 7.93 -4.57 -0.49
N ALA A 52 6.99 -5.35 -1.00
CA ALA A 52 6.55 -5.29 -2.40
C ALA A 52 5.03 -5.14 -2.48
N LEU A 53 4.56 -4.59 -3.59
CA LEU A 53 3.14 -4.46 -3.86
C LEU A 53 2.49 -5.83 -4.11
N ALA A 54 1.41 -6.12 -3.38
CA ALA A 54 0.56 -7.26 -3.70
C ALA A 54 -0.47 -6.88 -4.78
N THR A 55 -1.07 -7.88 -5.43
CA THR A 55 -2.10 -7.68 -6.46
C THR A 55 -3.29 -6.83 -5.97
N GLY A 56 -3.63 -6.93 -4.67
CA GLY A 56 -4.65 -6.07 -4.04
C GLY A 56 -4.24 -4.60 -3.99
N GLY A 57 -2.98 -4.32 -3.64
CA GLY A 57 -2.44 -2.96 -3.59
C GLY A 57 -2.31 -2.34 -4.97
N GLN A 58 -1.92 -3.13 -5.98
CA GLN A 58 -1.84 -2.66 -7.36
C GLN A 58 -3.21 -2.24 -7.89
N ARG A 59 -4.27 -2.99 -7.56
CA ARG A 59 -5.65 -2.61 -7.93
C ARG A 59 -6.13 -1.37 -7.19
N ARG A 60 -5.74 -1.16 -5.94
CA ARG A 60 -6.05 0.06 -5.17
C ARG A 60 -5.35 1.30 -5.74
N LEU A 61 -4.10 1.16 -6.17
CA LEU A 61 -3.33 2.24 -6.78
C LEU A 61 -3.76 2.52 -8.22
N GLY A 62 -3.95 1.47 -9.04
CA GLY A 62 -4.42 1.59 -10.42
C GLY A 62 -5.91 1.91 -10.54
N GLY A 63 -6.67 1.74 -9.45
CA GLY A 63 -8.06 2.17 -9.29
C GLY A 63 -8.21 3.53 -8.59
N ALA A 64 -7.13 4.16 -8.13
CA ALA A 64 -7.14 5.59 -7.89
C ALA A 64 -7.21 6.24 -9.29
N PRO A 65 -8.35 6.85 -9.66
CA PRO A 65 -8.59 7.20 -11.04
C PRO A 65 -7.49 8.13 -11.52
N ALA A 66 -7.10 7.95 -12.79
CA ALA A 66 -6.39 8.93 -13.59
C ALA A 66 -7.13 10.30 -13.70
N GLU A 67 -8.17 10.55 -12.89
CA GLU A 67 -8.88 11.80 -12.72
C GLU A 67 -8.19 12.80 -11.78
N GLN A 68 -7.03 12.46 -11.20
CA GLN A 68 -6.19 13.45 -10.50
C GLN A 68 -5.12 14.08 -11.42
N ALA A 69 -5.10 13.71 -12.71
CA ALA A 69 -4.28 14.35 -13.75
C ALA A 69 -5.08 15.32 -14.64
N ALA A 70 -6.34 15.61 -14.29
CA ALA A 70 -7.19 16.54 -15.03
C ALA A 70 -7.96 17.48 -14.07
N ARG A 71 -7.23 18.28 -13.29
CA ARG A 71 -7.71 19.57 -12.76
C ARG A 71 -6.56 20.57 -12.72
#